data_AF-A0AAU5TIC5-F1
#
_entry.id   AF-A0AAU5TIC5-F1
#
_cell.length_a   1.000
_cell.length_b   1.000
_cell.length_c   1.000
_cell.angle_alpha   90.00
_cell.angle_beta   90.00
_cell.angle_gamma   90.00
#
_symmetry.space_group_name_H-M   'P 1'
#
loop_
_entity.id
_entity.type
_entity.pdbx_description
1 polymer ?
#
loop_
_entity_poly.entity_id
_entity_poly.type
_entity_poly.pdbx_seq_one_letter_code
_entity_poly.pdbx_strand_id
1 'polypeptide(L)'
;MPSVYARRAGRIGVLAPAAALAALTSLVSAPTAQASPPAPISAAAARSYLATVTPVAEGSLSGYSRTLFPHWSTVSGSCDTRETVLKRDGSGVTVNSSCSAVSGSWYSEYDGATWTAASDVDIDHVVPLAEAWRSGAASWTTAKREQFANDLTRPQLIAVTDNVNQSKGDQDPGTWLPPRTAYRCTYARMWVNVKQYWGLSMNSGEKTALVNVLNGC
;
A
#
# COMPACT_ATOMS: atom_id res chain seq x y z
N MET A 1 77.49 -66.29 -6.92
CA MET A 1 78.00 -64.94 -6.58
C MET A 1 77.87 -64.06 -7.81
N PRO A 2 77.66 -62.74 -7.67
CA PRO A 2 76.58 -62.06 -6.96
C PRO A 2 76.05 -60.94 -7.91
N SER A 3 75.24 -59.94 -7.59
CA SER A 3 74.68 -59.43 -6.35
C SER A 3 73.48 -58.55 -6.73
N VAL A 4 72.47 -58.59 -5.89
CA VAL A 4 71.39 -57.61 -5.75
C VAL A 4 71.97 -56.21 -5.52
N TYR A 5 71.32 -55.15 -6.03
CA TYR A 5 71.04 -53.93 -5.24
C TYR A 5 69.92 -53.09 -5.86
N ALA A 6 68.86 -52.93 -5.07
CA ALA A 6 67.74 -52.02 -5.29
C ALA A 6 68.15 -50.55 -5.15
N ARG A 7 67.49 -49.64 -5.88
CA ARG A 7 67.27 -48.26 -5.42
C ARG A 7 65.90 -47.72 -5.83
N ARG A 8 65.14 -47.36 -4.79
CA ARG A 8 63.95 -46.51 -4.82
C ARG A 8 64.31 -45.08 -5.24
N ALA A 9 63.46 -44.46 -6.04
CA ALA A 9 63.11 -43.03 -6.03
C ALA A 9 61.81 -42.97 -6.85
N GLY A 10 60.66 -42.46 -6.42
CA GLY A 10 60.34 -41.37 -5.52
C GLY A 10 59.08 -40.76 -6.15
N ARG A 11 57.90 -41.20 -5.71
CA ARG A 11 56.62 -40.67 -6.20
C ARG A 11 56.50 -39.23 -5.70
N ILE A 12 56.62 -38.24 -6.59
CA ILE A 12 56.18 -36.88 -6.31
C ILE A 12 54.78 -36.78 -6.92
N GLY A 13 53.77 -36.99 -6.08
CA GLY A 13 52.39 -36.62 -6.40
C GLY A 13 52.29 -35.10 -6.34
N VAL A 14 52.11 -34.46 -7.49
CA VAL A 14 51.72 -33.05 -7.55
C VAL A 14 50.22 -33.01 -7.30
N LEU A 15 49.81 -32.76 -6.05
CA LEU A 15 48.46 -32.32 -5.73
C LEU A 15 48.32 -30.88 -6.24
N ALA A 16 47.68 -30.72 -7.40
CA ALA A 16 47.16 -29.42 -7.81
C ALA A 16 45.98 -29.06 -6.90
N PRO A 17 45.96 -27.88 -6.24
CA PRO A 17 44.77 -27.43 -5.54
C PRO A 17 43.77 -26.97 -6.60
N ALA A 18 42.68 -27.71 -6.79
CA ALA A 18 41.51 -27.22 -7.48
C ALA A 18 40.87 -26.12 -6.61
N ALA A 19 41.27 -24.88 -6.82
CA ALA A 19 40.59 -23.73 -6.25
C ALA A 19 39.25 -23.57 -6.97
N ALA A 20 38.20 -24.20 -6.44
CA ALA A 20 36.83 -23.98 -6.85
C ALA A 20 36.42 -22.57 -6.44
N LEU A 21 36.45 -21.63 -7.39
CA LEU A 21 35.94 -20.28 -7.22
C LEU A 21 34.40 -20.36 -7.24
N ALA A 22 33.80 -20.54 -6.06
CA ALA A 22 32.36 -20.42 -5.90
C ALA A 22 31.95 -18.95 -6.05
N ALA A 23 31.56 -18.55 -7.26
CA ALA A 23 30.96 -17.25 -7.49
C ALA A 23 29.56 -17.22 -6.84
N LEU A 24 29.44 -16.58 -5.68
CA LEU A 24 28.14 -16.23 -5.12
C LEU A 24 27.51 -15.14 -6.00
N THR A 25 26.64 -15.54 -6.93
CA THR A 25 25.74 -14.61 -7.60
C THR A 25 24.65 -14.19 -6.63
N SER A 26 24.83 -13.06 -5.95
CA SER A 26 23.75 -12.40 -5.23
C SER A 26 22.73 -11.89 -6.26
N LEU A 27 21.64 -12.65 -6.46
CA LEU A 27 20.47 -12.17 -7.19
C LEU A 27 19.81 -11.09 -6.34
N VAL A 28 20.16 -9.84 -6.59
CA VAL A 28 19.40 -8.70 -6.08
C VAL A 28 18.11 -8.65 -6.90
N SER A 29 17.07 -9.31 -6.41
CA SER A 29 15.72 -9.13 -6.94
C SER A 29 15.28 -7.70 -6.63
N ALA A 30 15.50 -6.78 -7.56
CA ALA A 30 14.86 -5.48 -7.50
C ALA A 30 13.35 -5.72 -7.48
N PRO A 31 12.59 -5.09 -6.55
CA PRO A 31 11.14 -5.21 -6.57
C PRO A 31 10.62 -4.74 -7.92
N THR A 32 9.81 -5.56 -8.59
CA THR A 32 9.07 -5.11 -9.77
C THR A 32 8.25 -3.89 -9.37
N ALA A 33 8.35 -2.80 -10.13
CA ALA A 33 7.52 -1.63 -9.92
C ALA A 33 6.05 -2.07 -9.99
N GLN A 34 5.39 -2.12 -8.83
CA GLN A 34 4.00 -2.54 -8.71
C GLN A 34 3.13 -1.31 -8.83
N ALA A 35 2.14 -1.36 -9.71
CA ALA A 35 1.13 -0.32 -9.86
C ALA A 35 0.17 -0.39 -8.66
N SER A 36 0.58 0.19 -7.53
CA SER A 36 -0.09 0.02 -6.24
C SER A 36 0.30 1.12 -5.25
N PRO A 37 -0.54 1.40 -4.23
CA PRO A 37 -0.18 2.30 -3.13
C PRO A 37 1.06 1.85 -2.35
N PRO A 38 1.65 2.76 -1.53
CA PRO A 38 2.72 2.38 -0.59
C PRO A 38 2.32 1.16 0.24
N ALA A 39 3.25 0.22 0.44
CA ALA A 39 2.97 -0.99 1.20
C ALA A 39 2.54 -0.66 2.64
N PRO A 40 1.41 -1.20 3.14
CA PRO A 40 0.97 -0.95 4.50
C PRO A 40 1.86 -1.68 5.52
N ILE A 41 1.81 -1.24 6.79
CA ILE A 41 2.40 -1.95 7.95
C ILE A 41 2.04 -3.45 7.96
N SER A 42 2.86 -4.30 8.57
CA SER A 42 2.59 -5.75 8.66
C SER A 42 1.28 -6.05 9.41
N ALA A 43 0.67 -7.22 9.15
CA ALA A 43 -0.53 -7.65 9.88
C ALA A 43 -0.28 -7.75 11.40
N ALA A 44 0.91 -8.22 11.80
CA ALA A 44 1.33 -8.25 13.20
C ALA A 44 1.37 -6.85 13.82
N ALA A 45 1.97 -5.86 13.15
CA ALA A 45 2.01 -4.48 13.62
C ALA A 45 0.60 -3.87 13.72
N ALA A 46 -0.27 -4.12 12.72
CA ALA A 46 -1.65 -3.67 12.74
C ALA A 46 -2.43 -4.27 13.93
N ARG A 47 -2.29 -5.57 14.20
CA ARG A 47 -2.89 -6.23 15.38
C ARG A 47 -2.37 -5.65 16.69
N SER A 48 -1.05 -5.41 16.81
CA SER A 48 -0.46 -4.80 17.99
C SER A 48 -1.01 -3.39 18.26
N TYR A 49 -1.18 -2.57 17.22
CA TYR A 49 -1.81 -1.25 17.39
C TYR A 49 -3.28 -1.38 17.81
N LEU A 50 -4.06 -2.25 17.16
CA LEU A 50 -5.47 -2.45 17.55
C LEU A 50 -5.63 -2.92 19.00
N ALA A 51 -4.68 -3.67 19.55
CA ALA A 51 -4.70 -4.06 20.95
C ALA A 51 -4.60 -2.87 21.92
N THR A 52 -4.01 -1.73 21.51
CA THR A 52 -3.90 -0.52 22.33
C THR A 52 -5.05 0.47 22.12
N VAL A 53 -5.84 0.31 21.05
CA VAL A 53 -6.97 1.20 20.73
C VAL A 53 -8.12 0.99 21.72
N THR A 54 -8.47 2.02 22.48
CA THR A 54 -9.77 2.08 23.17
C THR A 54 -10.82 2.61 22.19
N PRO A 55 -11.89 1.86 21.87
CA PRO A 55 -12.90 2.32 20.93
C PRO A 55 -13.63 3.58 21.42
N VAL A 56 -13.93 4.47 20.48
CA VAL A 56 -14.71 5.70 20.72
C VAL A 56 -15.82 5.76 19.67
N ALA A 57 -17.03 6.14 20.09
CA ALA A 57 -18.13 6.35 19.15
C ALA A 57 -17.75 7.41 18.11
N GLU A 58 -18.21 7.23 16.87
CA GLU A 58 -18.04 8.24 15.83
C GLU A 58 -18.67 9.57 16.26
N GLY A 59 -17.99 10.67 15.95
CA GLY A 59 -18.51 12.02 16.14
C GLY A 59 -19.62 12.39 15.15
N SER A 60 -20.19 13.58 15.31
CA SER A 60 -21.20 14.13 14.41
C SER A 60 -20.59 14.59 13.08
N LEU A 61 -21.35 14.49 11.99
CA LEU A 61 -21.07 15.15 10.70
C LEU A 61 -21.42 16.65 10.69
N SER A 62 -21.91 17.22 11.80
CA SER A 62 -22.18 18.65 11.89
C SER A 62 -20.95 19.48 11.50
N GLY A 63 -21.14 20.44 10.60
CA GLY A 63 -20.08 21.30 10.06
C GLY A 63 -19.15 20.63 9.05
N TYR A 64 -19.34 19.35 8.72
CA TYR A 64 -18.57 18.70 7.67
C TYR A 64 -18.88 19.32 6.31
N SER A 65 -17.83 19.63 5.58
CA SER A 65 -17.86 19.87 4.13
C SER A 65 -16.57 19.31 3.54
N ARG A 66 -16.68 18.65 2.38
CA ARG A 66 -15.52 18.14 1.65
C ARG A 66 -14.52 19.25 1.32
N THR A 67 -14.97 20.50 1.15
CA THR A 67 -14.12 21.67 0.88
C THR A 67 -13.20 22.03 2.05
N LEU A 68 -13.47 21.55 3.27
CA LEU A 68 -12.60 21.73 4.43
C LEU A 68 -11.34 20.86 4.38
N PHE A 69 -11.30 19.92 3.44
CA PHE A 69 -10.14 19.12 3.09
C PHE A 69 -9.68 19.54 1.70
N PRO A 70 -8.89 20.63 1.54
CA PRO A 70 -8.30 20.94 0.24
C PRO A 70 -7.59 19.71 -0.31
N HIS A 71 -7.97 19.27 -1.51
CA HIS A 71 -7.38 18.09 -2.16
C HIS A 71 -7.18 18.32 -3.64
N TRP A 72 -6.23 17.53 -4.13
CA TRP A 72 -5.54 17.64 -5.41
C TRP A 72 -4.56 18.81 -5.43
N SER A 73 -3.73 18.90 -4.38
CA SER A 73 -2.60 19.82 -4.34
C SER A 73 -1.56 19.42 -5.39
N THR A 74 -0.88 20.40 -5.99
CA THR A 74 0.19 20.15 -6.96
C THR A 74 1.36 19.40 -6.31
N VAL A 75 1.76 18.28 -6.92
CA VAL A 75 2.90 17.46 -6.48
C VAL A 75 4.15 17.83 -7.26
N SER A 76 4.06 17.86 -8.59
CA SER A 76 5.18 18.20 -9.47
C SER A 76 4.69 18.67 -10.83
N GLY A 77 5.22 19.77 -11.33
CA GLY A 77 4.80 20.36 -12.61
C GLY A 77 3.29 20.65 -12.62
N SER A 78 2.59 20.15 -13.63
CA SER A 78 1.12 20.23 -13.74
C SER A 78 0.38 19.06 -13.07
N CYS A 79 1.10 18.11 -12.47
CA CYS A 79 0.50 16.95 -11.83
C CYS A 79 0.09 17.27 -10.40
N ASP A 80 -1.21 17.17 -10.12
CA ASP A 80 -1.72 17.13 -8.76
C ASP A 80 -1.62 15.73 -8.15
N THR A 81 -2.03 15.62 -6.89
CA THR A 81 -2.10 14.34 -6.17
C THR A 81 -2.94 13.30 -6.92
N ARG A 82 -4.08 13.67 -7.54
CA ARG A 82 -4.96 12.71 -8.23
C ARG A 82 -4.24 12.09 -9.42
N GLU A 83 -3.67 12.93 -10.28
CA GLU A 83 -2.95 12.48 -11.47
C GLU A 83 -1.66 11.73 -11.09
N THR A 84 -1.05 12.10 -9.96
CA THR A 84 0.08 11.35 -9.40
C THR A 84 -0.33 9.92 -9.01
N VAL A 85 -1.49 9.73 -8.38
CA VAL A 85 -2.00 8.39 -8.03
C VAL A 85 -2.40 7.62 -9.28
N LEU A 86 -3.09 8.24 -10.24
CA LEU A 86 -3.45 7.56 -11.49
C LEU A 86 -2.23 7.05 -12.24
N LYS A 87 -1.14 7.83 -12.29
CA LYS A 87 0.13 7.37 -12.86
C LYS A 87 0.78 6.26 -12.07
N ARG A 88 0.73 6.34 -10.73
CA ARG A 88 1.35 5.35 -9.82
C ARG A 88 0.65 4.00 -9.90
N ASP A 89 -0.68 3.99 -9.90
CA ASP A 89 -1.50 2.78 -9.80
C ASP A 89 -1.95 2.24 -11.16
N GLY A 90 -1.62 2.94 -12.25
CA GLY A 90 -1.90 2.51 -13.61
C GLY A 90 -0.67 1.89 -14.30
N SER A 91 -0.94 1.08 -15.32
CA SER A 91 0.06 0.56 -16.24
C SER A 91 -0.07 1.25 -17.60
N GLY A 92 1.07 1.57 -18.23
CA GLY A 92 1.10 2.22 -19.54
C GLY A 92 0.42 3.59 -19.58
N VAL A 93 0.36 4.30 -18.44
CA VAL A 93 -0.35 5.57 -18.33
C VAL A 93 0.36 6.65 -19.16
N THR A 94 -0.36 7.22 -20.12
CA THR A 94 0.07 8.41 -20.86
C THR A 94 -0.76 9.61 -20.40
N VAL A 95 -0.12 10.76 -20.28
CA VAL A 95 -0.77 12.01 -19.86
C VAL A 95 -0.59 13.12 -20.89
N ASN A 96 -1.52 14.07 -20.89
CA ASN A 96 -1.39 15.30 -21.68
C ASN A 96 -0.52 16.36 -20.96
N SER A 97 -0.40 17.56 -21.54
CA SER A 97 0.38 18.68 -20.98
C SER A 97 -0.13 19.17 -19.62
N SER A 98 -1.42 18.99 -19.34
CA SER A 98 -2.06 19.30 -18.06
C SER A 98 -1.95 18.14 -17.04
N CYS A 99 -1.14 17.13 -17.35
CA CYS A 99 -0.96 15.90 -16.58
C CYS A 99 -2.19 15.00 -16.46
N SER A 100 -3.29 15.30 -17.15
CA SER A 100 -4.47 14.42 -17.14
C SER A 100 -4.16 13.11 -17.86
N ALA A 101 -4.49 11.98 -17.22
CA ALA A 101 -4.44 10.66 -17.85
C ALA A 101 -5.34 10.59 -19.09
N VAL A 102 -4.75 10.29 -20.24
CA VAL A 102 -5.46 10.15 -21.53
C VAL A 102 -5.54 8.70 -22.01
N SER A 103 -4.66 7.84 -21.52
CA SER A 103 -4.70 6.40 -21.77
C SER A 103 -3.96 5.65 -20.66
N GLY A 104 -4.27 4.38 -20.50
CA GLY A 104 -3.63 3.49 -19.54
C GLY A 104 -4.54 2.30 -19.23
N SER A 105 -4.13 1.50 -18.25
CA SER A 105 -4.98 0.49 -17.65
C SER A 105 -4.80 0.48 -16.14
N TRP A 106 -5.89 0.35 -15.39
CA TRP A 106 -5.90 0.35 -13.93
C TRP A 106 -6.57 -0.93 -13.43
N TYR A 107 -5.85 -1.70 -12.63
CA TYR A 107 -6.41 -2.85 -11.94
C TYR A 107 -6.99 -2.40 -10.60
N SER A 108 -8.29 -2.54 -10.44
CA SER A 108 -8.98 -2.18 -9.20
C SER A 108 -8.90 -3.33 -8.21
N GLU A 109 -8.16 -3.15 -7.13
CA GLU A 109 -8.03 -4.17 -6.08
C GLU A 109 -9.35 -4.43 -5.33
N TYR A 110 -10.35 -3.56 -5.48
CA TYR A 110 -11.64 -3.70 -4.80
C TYR A 110 -12.55 -4.75 -5.44
N ASP A 111 -12.51 -4.90 -6.77
CA ASP A 111 -13.33 -5.85 -7.52
C ASP A 111 -12.50 -6.88 -8.33
N GLY A 112 -11.20 -6.63 -8.54
CA GLY A 112 -10.32 -7.47 -9.32
C GLY A 112 -10.48 -7.31 -10.84
N ALA A 113 -11.10 -6.23 -11.30
CA ALA A 113 -11.25 -5.91 -12.72
C ALA A 113 -10.18 -4.91 -13.20
N THR A 114 -9.91 -4.93 -14.50
CA THR A 114 -9.02 -3.95 -15.16
C THR A 114 -9.83 -3.00 -16.02
N TRP A 115 -9.60 -1.70 -15.84
CA TRP A 115 -10.29 -0.61 -16.51
C TRP A 115 -9.32 0.16 -17.39
N THR A 116 -9.77 0.65 -18.54
CA THR A 116 -8.93 1.38 -19.51
C THR A 116 -9.41 2.80 -19.77
N ALA A 117 -10.67 3.10 -19.43
CA ALA A 117 -11.17 4.46 -19.39
C ALA A 117 -10.85 5.07 -18.02
N ALA A 118 -10.11 6.18 -18.02
CA ALA A 118 -9.78 6.90 -16.78
C ALA A 118 -11.02 7.50 -16.08
N SER A 119 -12.15 7.61 -16.78
CA SER A 119 -13.44 8.03 -16.21
C SER A 119 -14.10 6.97 -15.32
N ASP A 120 -13.75 5.69 -15.50
CA ASP A 120 -14.29 4.57 -14.72
C ASP A 120 -13.46 4.31 -13.46
N VAL A 121 -12.44 5.15 -13.21
CA VAL A 121 -11.46 5.02 -12.14
C VAL A 121 -11.48 6.26 -11.26
N ASP A 122 -11.76 6.04 -9.99
CA ASP A 122 -11.66 7.03 -8.93
C ASP A 122 -10.34 6.89 -8.17
N ILE A 123 -9.91 7.99 -7.56
CA ILE A 123 -8.92 7.95 -6.48
C ILE A 123 -9.66 7.95 -5.16
N ASP A 124 -9.71 6.78 -4.51
CA ASP A 124 -10.33 6.62 -3.20
C ASP A 124 -9.40 7.10 -2.09
N HIS A 125 -10.00 7.73 -1.09
CA HIS A 125 -9.42 7.93 0.23
C HIS A 125 -9.74 6.68 1.07
N VAL A 126 -8.76 5.80 1.25
CA VAL A 126 -8.93 4.52 1.97
C VAL A 126 -9.64 4.73 3.29
N VAL A 127 -9.21 5.71 4.08
CA VAL A 127 -10.03 6.30 5.15
C VAL A 127 -10.78 7.51 4.58
N PRO A 128 -12.11 7.45 4.37
CA PRO A 128 -12.87 8.54 3.73
C PRO A 128 -12.75 9.86 4.49
N LEU A 129 -12.83 10.99 3.79
CA LEU A 129 -12.73 12.32 4.42
C LEU A 129 -13.83 12.58 5.46
N ALA A 130 -15.05 12.10 5.21
CA ALA A 130 -16.17 12.24 6.15
C ALA A 130 -16.03 11.29 7.36
N GLU A 131 -15.48 10.09 7.15
CA GLU A 131 -15.14 9.17 8.24
C GLU A 131 -14.05 9.80 9.12
N ALA A 132 -12.98 10.30 8.51
CA ALA A 132 -11.90 10.99 9.24
C ALA A 132 -12.44 12.18 10.04
N TRP A 133 -13.43 12.92 9.52
CA TRP A 133 -14.12 13.99 10.25
C TRP A 133 -14.75 13.46 11.55
N ARG A 134 -15.57 12.41 11.46
CA ARG A 134 -16.21 11.77 12.62
C ARG A 134 -15.19 11.16 13.59
N SER A 135 -14.03 10.75 13.09
CA SER A 135 -12.96 10.12 13.86
C SER A 135 -11.88 11.08 14.40
N GLY A 136 -12.11 12.39 14.29
CA GLY A 136 -11.30 13.41 14.98
C GLY A 136 -10.80 14.57 14.10
N ALA A 137 -10.89 14.47 12.78
CA ALA A 137 -10.42 15.51 11.86
C ALA A 137 -11.28 16.79 11.89
N ALA A 138 -12.47 16.75 12.50
CA ALA A 138 -13.27 17.93 12.82
C ALA A 138 -12.48 18.97 13.65
N SER A 139 -11.61 18.49 14.55
CA SER A 139 -10.78 19.35 15.41
C SER A 139 -9.51 19.88 14.75
N TRP A 140 -9.17 19.39 13.56
CA TRP A 140 -7.92 19.73 12.90
C TRP A 140 -7.95 21.14 12.29
N THR A 141 -6.76 21.68 12.08
CA THR A 141 -6.59 22.83 11.18
C THR A 141 -6.84 22.40 9.73
N THR A 142 -7.20 23.34 8.88
CA THR A 142 -7.36 23.08 7.43
C THR A 142 -6.08 22.55 6.80
N ALA A 143 -4.91 23.06 7.19
CA ALA A 143 -3.62 22.57 6.70
C ALA A 143 -3.39 21.08 7.03
N LYS A 144 -3.78 20.62 8.22
CA LYS A 144 -3.66 19.20 8.57
C LYS A 144 -4.66 18.33 7.77
N ARG A 145 -5.87 18.83 7.53
CA ARG A 145 -6.85 18.16 6.65
C ARG A 145 -6.37 18.07 5.20
N GLU A 146 -5.74 19.12 4.69
CA GLU A 146 -5.11 19.11 3.36
C GLU A 146 -3.98 18.08 3.27
N GLN A 147 -3.09 18.02 4.27
CA GLN A 147 -2.03 17.02 4.30
C GLN A 147 -2.58 15.58 4.33
N PHE A 148 -3.66 15.34 5.09
CA PHE A 148 -4.35 14.05 5.11
C PHE A 148 -4.95 13.68 3.76
N ALA A 149 -5.64 14.64 3.13
CA ALA A 149 -6.33 14.40 1.87
C ALA A 149 -5.37 14.22 0.67
N ASN A 150 -4.10 14.63 0.81
CA ASN A 150 -3.05 14.49 -0.19
C ASN A 150 -1.91 13.53 0.21
N ASP A 151 -2.13 12.66 1.19
CA ASP A 151 -1.08 11.79 1.70
C ASP A 151 -0.69 10.68 0.69
N LEU A 152 0.46 10.88 0.03
CA LEU A 152 1.07 9.90 -0.89
C LEU A 152 2.09 8.98 -0.21
N THR A 153 2.41 9.22 1.07
CA THR A 153 3.44 8.47 1.82
C THR A 153 2.84 7.25 2.50
N ARG A 154 1.60 7.36 3.01
CA ARG A 154 0.82 6.22 3.51
C ARG A 154 -0.10 5.68 2.42
N PRO A 155 -0.62 4.46 2.59
CA PRO A 155 -1.64 3.90 1.70
C PRO A 155 -3.03 4.57 1.87
N GLN A 156 -3.09 5.91 1.86
CA GLN A 156 -4.33 6.65 2.02
C GLN A 156 -5.07 6.84 0.69
N LEU A 157 -4.35 6.86 -0.44
CA LEU A 157 -4.93 7.07 -1.76
C LEU A 157 -4.71 5.83 -2.64
N ILE A 158 -5.73 5.39 -3.36
CA ILE A 158 -5.69 4.24 -4.27
C ILE A 158 -6.59 4.46 -5.49
N ALA A 159 -6.13 4.08 -6.69
CA ALA A 159 -6.97 4.02 -7.88
C ALA A 159 -7.89 2.78 -7.85
N VAL A 160 -9.20 2.97 -7.92
CA VAL A 160 -10.21 1.91 -7.86
C VAL A 160 -11.39 2.21 -8.79
N THR A 161 -12.19 1.20 -9.10
CA THR A 161 -13.41 1.36 -9.90
C THR A 161 -14.39 2.33 -9.24
N ASP A 162 -14.93 3.26 -10.02
CA ASP A 162 -15.80 4.35 -9.56
C ASP A 162 -17.07 3.85 -8.82
N ASN A 163 -17.79 2.87 -9.35
CA ASN A 163 -19.05 2.37 -8.79
C ASN A 163 -18.82 1.61 -7.46
N VAL A 164 -17.70 0.90 -7.32
CA VAL A 164 -17.33 0.22 -6.08
C VAL A 164 -16.92 1.22 -5.02
N ASN A 165 -16.21 2.29 -5.42
CA ASN A 165 -15.87 3.41 -4.55
C ASN A 165 -17.12 4.18 -4.07
N GLN A 166 -18.08 4.41 -4.96
CA GLN A 166 -19.38 5.01 -4.62
C GLN A 166 -20.19 4.13 -3.65
N SER A 167 -20.13 2.81 -3.82
CA SER A 167 -20.73 1.84 -2.89
C SER A 167 -20.10 1.89 -1.49
N LYS A 168 -18.78 2.11 -1.40
CA LYS A 168 -18.08 2.35 -0.14
C LYS A 168 -18.52 3.66 0.52
N GLY A 169 -18.58 4.75 -0.24
CA GLY A 169 -18.94 6.07 0.28
C GLY A 169 -18.05 6.50 1.45
N ASP A 170 -18.67 6.87 2.58
CA ASP A 170 -17.99 7.23 3.82
C ASP A 170 -18.04 6.15 4.91
N GLN A 171 -18.31 4.90 4.52
CA GLN A 171 -18.45 3.78 5.41
C GLN A 171 -17.10 3.28 5.93
N ASP A 172 -17.10 2.83 7.20
CA ASP A 172 -15.96 2.19 7.83
C ASP A 172 -15.91 0.66 7.58
N PRO A 173 -14.81 -0.02 7.91
CA PRO A 173 -14.68 -1.48 7.86
C PRO A 173 -15.76 -2.29 8.58
N GLY A 174 -16.46 -1.71 9.55
CA GLY A 174 -17.59 -2.33 10.24
C GLY A 174 -18.84 -2.44 9.37
N THR A 175 -18.96 -1.57 8.36
CA THR A 175 -20.11 -1.52 7.44
C THR A 175 -19.74 -1.98 6.03
N TRP A 176 -18.52 -1.69 5.58
CA TRP A 176 -18.07 -1.97 4.22
C TRP A 176 -16.66 -2.53 4.19
N LEU A 177 -16.46 -3.58 3.39
CA LEU A 177 -15.15 -4.11 3.03
C LEU A 177 -15.12 -4.34 1.53
N PRO A 178 -13.93 -4.31 0.89
CA PRO A 178 -13.81 -4.62 -0.52
C PRO A 178 -14.52 -5.94 -0.89
N PRO A 179 -15.32 -5.95 -1.97
CA PRO A 179 -15.95 -7.17 -2.48
C PRO A 179 -14.93 -8.30 -2.71
N ARG A 180 -13.74 -7.96 -3.21
CA ARG A 180 -12.64 -8.89 -3.37
C ARG A 180 -12.06 -9.30 -2.01
N THR A 181 -12.47 -10.46 -1.52
CA THR A 181 -12.05 -11.02 -0.22
C THR A 181 -10.53 -11.15 -0.08
N ALA A 182 -9.84 -11.53 -1.16
CA ALA A 182 -8.38 -11.65 -1.20
C ALA A 182 -7.65 -10.33 -0.88
N TYR A 183 -8.29 -9.17 -1.10
CA TYR A 183 -7.70 -7.86 -0.82
C TYR A 183 -7.99 -7.35 0.59
N ARG A 184 -8.95 -7.93 1.31
CA ARG A 184 -9.41 -7.44 2.62
C ARG A 184 -8.29 -7.36 3.65
N CYS A 185 -7.35 -8.31 3.64
CA CYS A 185 -6.19 -8.28 4.51
C CYS A 185 -5.33 -7.03 4.29
N THR A 186 -5.01 -6.72 3.03
CA THR A 186 -4.26 -5.52 2.66
C THR A 186 -5.05 -4.27 3.03
N TYR A 187 -6.33 -4.19 2.66
CA TYR A 187 -7.21 -3.06 2.98
C TYR A 187 -7.26 -2.78 4.49
N ALA A 188 -7.45 -3.80 5.33
CA ALA A 188 -7.47 -3.63 6.80
C ALA A 188 -6.14 -3.10 7.33
N ARG A 189 -5.00 -3.55 6.78
CA ARG A 189 -3.68 -3.03 7.14
C ARG A 189 -3.49 -1.58 6.70
N MET A 190 -3.96 -1.20 5.51
CA MET A 190 -3.93 0.19 5.02
C MET A 190 -4.74 1.10 5.93
N TRP A 191 -5.97 0.68 6.27
CA TRP A 191 -6.87 1.41 7.15
C TRP A 191 -6.24 1.67 8.52
N VAL A 192 -5.70 0.61 9.16
CA VAL A 192 -5.01 0.74 10.46
C VAL A 192 -3.78 1.64 10.35
N ASN A 193 -2.98 1.49 9.29
CA ASN A 193 -1.79 2.31 9.07
C ASN A 193 -2.14 3.81 9.01
N VAL A 194 -3.17 4.17 8.25
CA VAL A 194 -3.60 5.55 8.09
C VAL A 194 -4.12 6.11 9.41
N LYS A 195 -5.07 5.42 10.06
CA LYS A 195 -5.65 5.90 11.32
C LYS A 195 -4.60 6.03 12.43
N GLN A 196 -3.68 5.08 12.52
CA GLN A 196 -2.56 5.13 13.46
C GLN A 196 -1.70 6.38 13.25
N TYR A 197 -1.30 6.66 12.00
CA TYR A 197 -0.43 7.79 11.72
C TYR A 197 -1.13 9.13 11.99
N TRP A 198 -2.38 9.25 11.58
CA TRP A 198 -3.12 10.50 11.66
C TRP A 198 -3.76 10.75 13.03
N GLY A 199 -3.75 9.75 13.92
CA GLY A 199 -4.32 9.84 15.27
C GLY A 199 -5.85 9.89 15.22
N LEU A 200 -6.47 9.12 14.34
CA LEU A 200 -7.91 9.00 14.20
C LEU A 200 -8.45 7.92 15.13
N SER A 201 -9.59 8.17 15.78
CA SER A 201 -10.26 7.17 16.61
C SER A 201 -10.88 6.05 15.76
N MET A 202 -11.24 4.95 16.43
CA MET A 202 -12.00 3.87 15.82
C MET A 202 -13.20 3.54 16.70
N ASN A 203 -14.35 3.26 16.11
CA ASN A 203 -15.50 2.76 16.87
C ASN A 203 -15.42 1.24 17.10
N SER A 204 -16.30 0.72 17.96
CA SER A 204 -16.27 -0.69 18.36
C SER A 204 -16.54 -1.66 17.19
N GLY A 205 -17.45 -1.31 16.29
CA GLY A 205 -17.81 -2.13 15.13
C GLY A 205 -16.66 -2.20 14.13
N GLU A 206 -16.12 -1.02 13.80
CA GLU A 206 -14.92 -0.87 12.97
C GLU A 206 -13.73 -1.67 13.52
N LYS A 207 -13.38 -1.49 14.80
CA LYS A 207 -12.28 -2.22 15.44
C LYS A 207 -12.49 -3.72 15.35
N THR A 208 -13.71 -4.19 15.62
CA THR A 208 -14.04 -5.62 15.58
C THR A 208 -13.88 -6.19 14.17
N ALA A 209 -14.35 -5.48 13.15
CA ALA A 209 -14.20 -5.91 11.76
C ALA A 209 -12.71 -5.98 11.35
N LEU A 210 -11.91 -4.97 11.72
CA LEU A 210 -10.47 -4.95 11.47
C LEU A 210 -9.76 -6.13 12.15
N VAL A 211 -10.05 -6.40 13.43
CA VAL A 211 -9.49 -7.55 14.15
C VAL A 211 -9.85 -8.87 13.45
N ASN A 212 -11.12 -9.05 13.07
CA ASN A 212 -11.57 -10.28 12.41
C ASN A 212 -10.86 -10.52 11.08
N VAL A 213 -10.76 -9.48 10.24
CA VAL A 213 -10.04 -9.57 8.96
C VAL A 213 -8.57 -9.87 9.20
N LEU A 214 -7.93 -9.16 10.14
CA LEU A 214 -6.50 -9.31 10.41
C LEU A 214 -6.14 -10.63 11.08
N ASN A 215 -7.06 -11.35 11.73
CA ASN A 215 -6.80 -12.69 12.25
C ASN A 215 -6.79 -13.76 11.14
N GLY A 216 -7.41 -13.47 9.99
CA GLY A 216 -7.31 -14.28 8.77
C GLY A 216 -6.07 -13.97 7.91
N CYS A 217 -5.24 -13.02 8.37
CA CYS A 217 -3.91 -12.70 7.85
C CYS A 217 -2.83 -13.38 8.73
#